data_AF-A0A183HSD7-F1
#
_entry.id   AF-A0A183HSD7-F1
#
_cell.length_a   1.000
_cell.length_b   1.000
_cell.length_c   1.000
_cell.angle_alpha   90.00
_cell.angle_beta   90.00
_cell.angle_gamma   90.00
#
_symmetry.space_group_name_H-M   'P 1'
#
loop_
_entity.id
_entity.type
_entity.pdbx_description
1 polymer ?
#
loop_
_entity_poly.entity_id
_entity_poly.type
_entity_poly.pdbx_seq_one_letter_code
_entity_poly.pdbx_strand_id
1 'polypeptide(L)'
;MTFNQNIEKIRQHNERYERGEETFKMGINKFADMLPEESKKIKGYRYERKQLVAKKNILLMSSNSKLPKKIDWRTMGAVTPVKDQGNCGSCWAFSSTGALEGQNYRRTNRLVSLSEQNLIDCSKSYGNYGCDGGFMDSV
;
A
#
# COMPACT_ATOMS: atom_id res chain seq x y z
N MET A 1 -25.27 10.53 5.64
CA MET A 1 -25.64 10.67 4.22
C MET A 1 -24.41 10.46 3.35
N THR A 2 -24.03 9.22 3.01
CA THR A 2 -22.70 8.91 2.44
C THR A 2 -22.74 8.33 1.03
N PHE A 3 -23.58 7.33 0.79
CA PHE A 3 -23.63 6.62 -0.50
C PHE A 3 -23.98 7.53 -1.68
N ASN A 4 -25.12 8.24 -1.62
CA ASN A 4 -25.57 9.10 -2.72
C ASN A 4 -24.56 10.21 -3.06
N GLN A 5 -23.88 10.77 -2.05
CA GLN A 5 -22.85 11.79 -2.27
C GLN A 5 -21.62 11.21 -2.99
N ASN A 6 -21.19 10.00 -2.61
CA ASN A 6 -20.08 9.32 -3.26
C ASN A 6 -20.42 8.88 -4.69
N ILE A 7 -21.65 8.45 -4.96
CA ILE A 7 -22.11 8.15 -6.33
C ILE A 7 -22.10 9.40 -7.21
N GLU A 8 -22.59 10.54 -6.70
CA GLU A 8 -22.56 11.78 -7.46
C GLU A 8 -21.11 12.24 -7.72
N LYS A 9 -20.22 12.08 -6.75
CA LYS A 9 -18.78 12.33 -6.94
C LYS A 9 -18.18 11.45 -8.04
N ILE A 10 -18.49 10.15 -8.06
CA ILE A 10 -18.03 9.21 -9.10
C ILE A 10 -18.56 9.67 -10.48
N ARG A 11 -19.84 10.04 -10.56
CA ARG A 11 -20.49 10.49 -11.80
C ARG A 11 -19.81 11.73 -12.36
N GLN A 12 -19.67 12.79 -11.54
CA GLN A 12 -19.03 14.04 -11.94
C GLN A 12 -17.57 13.85 -12.37
N HIS A 13 -16.82 12.99 -11.66
CA HIS A 13 -15.44 12.66 -12.04
C HIS A 13 -15.38 11.96 -13.40
N ASN A 14 -16.26 11.00 -13.64
CA ASN A 14 -16.28 10.26 -14.90
C ASN A 14 -16.74 11.13 -16.07
N GLU A 15 -17.62 12.12 -15.87
CA GLU A 15 -17.94 13.13 -16.90
C GLU A 15 -16.72 13.98 -17.28
N ARG A 16 -15.89 14.37 -16.30
CA ARG A 16 -14.62 15.06 -16.56
C ARG A 16 -13.64 14.18 -17.33
N TYR A 17 -13.59 12.88 -16.99
CA TYR A 17 -12.80 11.90 -17.74
C TYR A 17 -13.23 11.81 -19.21
N GLU A 18 -14.53 11.72 -19.51
CA GLU A 18 -15.01 11.64 -20.91
C GLU A 18 -14.69 12.93 -21.70
N ARG A 19 -14.51 14.07 -21.02
CA ARG A 19 -14.04 15.33 -21.63
C ARG A 19 -12.52 15.44 -21.75
N GLY A 20 -11.76 14.46 -21.28
CA GLY A 20 -10.29 14.50 -21.27
C GLY A 20 -9.69 15.40 -20.20
N GLU A 21 -10.47 15.83 -19.20
CA GLU A 21 -10.02 16.65 -18.07
C GLU A 21 -9.38 15.80 -16.95
N GLU A 22 -9.59 14.48 -16.98
CA GLU A 22 -9.06 13.52 -16.01
C GLU A 22 -8.41 12.33 -16.73
N THR A 23 -7.42 11.70 -16.11
CA THR A 23 -6.67 10.57 -16.71
C THR A 23 -7.12 9.20 -16.21
N PHE A 24 -8.07 9.15 -15.27
CA PHE A 24 -8.59 7.91 -14.69
C PHE A 24 -10.11 7.99 -14.45
N LYS A 25 -10.77 6.83 -14.44
CA LYS A 25 -12.18 6.68 -14.03
C LYS A 25 -12.27 6.24 -12.58
N MET A 26 -13.35 6.65 -11.92
CA MET A 26 -13.76 6.12 -10.62
C MET A 26 -14.87 5.07 -10.81
N GLY A 27 -14.95 4.12 -9.88
CA GLY A 27 -15.99 3.09 -9.87
C GLY A 27 -16.53 2.85 -8.46
N ILE A 28 -17.75 2.31 -8.40
CA ILE A 28 -18.36 1.88 -7.14
C ILE A 28 -17.54 0.70 -6.58
N ASN A 29 -17.27 0.74 -5.28
CA ASN A 29 -16.60 -0.34 -4.56
C ASN A 29 -17.12 -0.39 -3.11
N LYS A 30 -16.51 -1.26 -2.28
CA LYS A 30 -16.88 -1.47 -0.87
C LYS A 30 -16.74 -0.24 0.05
N PHE A 31 -16.21 0.86 -0.46
CA PHE A 31 -16.04 2.12 0.27
C PHE A 31 -17.08 3.17 -0.12
N ALA A 32 -18.00 2.85 -1.05
CA ALA A 32 -18.95 3.81 -1.60
C ALA A 32 -19.94 4.36 -0.55
N ASP A 33 -20.18 3.65 0.54
CA ASP A 33 -21.06 4.07 1.65
C ASP A 33 -20.30 4.59 2.89
N MET A 34 -18.96 4.59 2.88
CA MET A 34 -18.16 4.99 4.03
C MET A 34 -18.26 6.49 4.35
N LEU A 35 -18.35 6.78 5.64
CA LEU A 35 -18.15 8.10 6.22
C LEU A 35 -16.67 8.51 6.13
N PRO A 36 -16.37 9.82 6.08
CA PRO A 36 -15.00 10.31 6.13
C PRO A 36 -14.20 9.78 7.33
N GLU A 37 -14.83 9.68 8.51
CA GLU A 37 -14.19 9.15 9.72
C GLU A 37 -13.91 7.65 9.65
N GLU A 38 -14.76 6.87 8.98
CA GLU A 38 -14.53 5.44 8.73
C GLU A 38 -13.35 5.26 7.76
N SER A 39 -13.31 6.07 6.69
CA SER A 39 -12.20 6.09 5.74
C SER A 39 -10.87 6.47 6.41
N LYS A 40 -10.89 7.31 7.45
CA LYS A 40 -9.69 7.69 8.20
C LYS A 40 -9.12 6.51 9.00
N LYS A 41 -9.97 5.67 9.61
CA LYS A 41 -9.53 4.51 10.41
C LYS A 41 -8.79 3.45 9.60
N ILE A 42 -9.12 3.29 8.32
CA ILE A 42 -8.44 2.34 7.43
C ILE A 42 -7.16 2.90 6.79
N LYS A 43 -6.82 4.17 7.05
CA LYS A 43 -5.60 4.84 6.54
C LYS A 43 -4.54 4.94 7.64
N GLY A 44 -3.89 3.82 7.96
CA GLY A 44 -2.95 3.73 9.09
C GLY A 44 -1.47 3.89 8.73
N TYR A 45 -1.11 4.57 7.64
CA TYR A 45 0.29 4.96 7.45
C TYR A 45 0.67 6.04 8.48
N ARG A 46 1.68 5.77 9.31
CA ARG A 46 2.18 6.73 10.30
C ARG A 46 3.60 7.16 9.91
N TYR A 47 3.71 8.36 9.36
CA TYR A 47 5.01 8.96 9.07
C TYR A 47 5.64 9.51 10.36
N GLU A 48 6.65 8.83 10.88
CA GLU A 48 7.48 9.38 11.95
C GLU A 48 8.69 10.13 11.38
N ARG A 49 8.64 11.46 11.44
CA ARG A 49 9.73 12.36 10.98
C ARG A 49 11.06 12.13 11.73
N LYS A 50 11.06 11.35 12.81
CA LYS A 50 12.20 11.20 13.75
C LYS A 50 13.24 10.15 13.33
N GLN A 51 13.01 9.34 12.29
CA GLN A 51 13.92 8.24 11.91
C GLN A 51 14.77 8.47 10.64
N LEU A 52 14.66 9.62 9.98
CA LEU A 52 15.61 9.98 8.91
C LEU A 52 17.01 10.33 9.44
N VAL A 53 17.20 10.32 10.76
CA VAL A 53 18.52 10.50 11.39
C VAL A 53 19.34 9.22 11.23
N ALA A 54 19.97 9.13 10.07
CA ALA A 54 21.25 8.46 9.85
C ALA A 54 21.40 7.06 10.49
N LYS A 55 20.93 6.00 9.81
CA LYS A 55 21.72 4.76 9.64
C LYS A 55 21.13 3.78 8.60
N LYS A 56 22.00 3.48 7.62
CA LYS A 56 22.18 2.22 6.87
C LYS A 56 21.08 1.77 5.91
N ASN A 57 21.08 2.36 4.72
CA ASN A 57 21.32 1.66 3.45
C ASN A 57 21.30 2.72 2.33
N ILE A 58 22.48 3.27 2.01
CA ILE A 58 22.59 4.09 0.81
C ILE A 58 22.30 3.17 -0.37
N LEU A 59 21.24 3.45 -1.12
CA LEU A 59 20.99 2.77 -2.38
C LEU A 59 22.11 3.19 -3.34
N LEU A 60 23.16 2.36 -3.42
CA LEU A 60 24.22 2.50 -4.40
C LEU A 60 23.66 2.06 -5.74
N MET A 61 23.08 3.00 -6.49
CA MET A 61 22.73 2.75 -7.87
C MET A 61 23.99 2.78 -8.72
N SER A 62 24.28 1.67 -9.41
CA SER A 62 25.33 1.65 -10.43
C SER A 62 24.95 2.62 -11.55
N SER A 63 25.76 3.65 -11.75
CA SER A 63 25.57 4.72 -12.75
C SER A 63 25.51 4.22 -14.20
N ASN A 64 25.91 2.96 -14.45
CA ASN A 64 25.97 2.34 -15.78
C ASN A 64 24.80 1.38 -16.09
N SER A 65 23.75 1.38 -15.28
CA SER A 65 22.63 0.44 -15.44
C SER A 65 21.62 0.95 -16.47
N LYS A 66 21.51 0.29 -17.64
CA LYS A 66 20.40 0.55 -18.58
C LYS A 66 19.10 0.01 -17.99
N LEU A 67 18.21 0.92 -17.61
CA LEU A 67 16.88 0.56 -17.10
C LEU A 67 15.97 0.07 -18.25
N PRO A 68 15.14 -0.96 -18.02
CA PRO A 68 14.15 -1.36 -19.01
C PRO A 68 13.08 -0.27 -19.17
N LYS A 69 12.51 -0.14 -20.38
CA LYS A 69 11.44 0.83 -20.66
C LYS A 69 10.16 0.57 -19.84
N LYS A 70 9.91 -0.69 -19.48
CA LYS A 70 8.75 -1.15 -18.69
C LYS A 70 9.18 -2.34 -17.84
N ILE A 71 8.68 -2.39 -16.61
CA ILE A 71 8.84 -3.53 -15.71
C ILE A 71 7.51 -3.82 -15.03
N ASP A 72 7.16 -5.11 -14.94
CA ASP A 72 6.01 -5.60 -14.19
C ASP A 72 6.44 -6.84 -13.40
N TRP A 73 6.59 -6.70 -12.09
CA TRP A 73 7.01 -7.80 -11.22
C TRP A 73 5.95 -8.90 -11.09
N ARG A 74 4.68 -8.62 -11.42
CA ARG A 74 3.59 -9.62 -11.38
C ARG A 74 3.78 -10.67 -12.46
N THR A 75 4.12 -10.26 -13.67
CA THR A 75 4.39 -11.17 -14.79
C THR A 75 5.68 -11.98 -14.59
N MET A 76 6.54 -11.51 -13.68
CA MET A 76 7.77 -12.20 -13.26
C MET A 76 7.56 -13.10 -12.04
N GLY A 77 6.33 -13.26 -11.52
CA GLY A 77 6.03 -14.16 -10.39
C GLY A 77 6.46 -13.64 -9.01
N ALA A 78 6.86 -12.36 -8.90
CA ALA A 78 7.40 -11.79 -7.66
C ALA A 78 6.35 -11.08 -6.78
N VAL A 79 5.05 -11.25 -7.08
CA VAL A 79 3.95 -10.55 -6.40
C VAL A 79 2.83 -11.56 -6.11
N THR A 80 2.39 -11.63 -4.85
CA THR A 80 1.24 -12.46 -4.46
C THR A 80 -0.08 -11.90 -5.02
N PRO A 81 -1.18 -12.68 -5.00
CA PRO A 81 -2.51 -12.12 -5.22
C PRO A 81 -2.80 -10.93 -4.31
N VAL A 82 -3.67 -10.04 -4.77
CA VAL A 82 -4.13 -8.88 -3.99
C VAL A 82 -4.83 -9.35 -2.71
N LYS A 83 -4.46 -8.75 -1.59
CA LYS A 83 -5.04 -9.03 -0.26
C LYS A 83 -5.94 -7.86 0.18
N ASP A 84 -6.59 -8.01 1.34
CA ASP A 84 -7.52 -7.03 1.89
C ASP A 84 -7.27 -6.77 3.38
N GLN A 85 -6.97 -5.52 3.74
CA GLN A 85 -6.76 -5.10 5.13
C GLN A 85 -8.07 -4.99 5.96
N GLY A 86 -9.23 -5.05 5.30
CA GLY A 86 -10.52 -4.87 5.94
C GLY A 86 -10.68 -3.50 6.61
N ASN A 87 -11.18 -3.50 7.84
CA ASN A 87 -11.47 -2.29 8.62
C ASN A 87 -10.30 -1.88 9.55
N CYS A 88 -9.10 -2.40 9.30
CA CYS A 88 -7.90 -2.15 10.09
C CYS A 88 -6.97 -1.18 9.35
N GLY A 89 -6.35 -0.21 10.02
CA GLY A 89 -5.32 0.67 9.45
C GLY A 89 -3.97 0.00 9.26
N SER A 90 -3.95 -1.23 8.73
CA SER A 90 -2.75 -2.07 8.61
C SER A 90 -2.08 -2.03 7.24
N CYS A 91 -2.37 -1.05 6.38
CA CYS A 91 -1.76 -0.92 5.05
C CYS A 91 -0.22 -0.95 5.09
N TRP A 92 0.39 -0.47 6.17
CA TRP A 92 1.83 -0.55 6.41
C TRP A 92 2.33 -2.00 6.48
N ALA A 93 1.60 -2.90 7.14
CA ALA A 93 1.96 -4.32 7.26
C ALA A 93 1.88 -5.02 5.90
N PHE A 94 0.83 -4.74 5.09
CA PHE A 94 0.71 -5.25 3.72
C PHE A 94 1.81 -4.73 2.80
N SER A 95 2.23 -3.47 2.98
CA SER A 95 3.36 -2.91 2.24
C SER A 95 4.67 -3.60 2.61
N SER A 96 4.90 -3.87 3.90
CA SER A 96 6.09 -4.58 4.39
C SER A 96 6.14 -6.03 3.90
N THR A 97 5.05 -6.78 4.03
CA THR A 97 4.98 -8.16 3.54
C THR A 97 5.17 -8.20 2.03
N GLY A 98 4.46 -7.38 1.24
CA GLY A 98 4.59 -7.36 -0.22
C GLY A 98 6.03 -7.09 -0.71
N ALA A 99 6.74 -6.17 -0.05
CA ALA A 99 8.15 -5.91 -0.37
C ALA A 99 9.05 -7.11 -0.02
N LEU A 100 8.86 -7.71 1.15
CA LEU A 100 9.65 -8.85 1.63
C LEU A 100 9.35 -10.12 0.82
N GLU A 101 8.11 -10.36 0.43
CA GLU A 101 7.67 -11.42 -0.48
C GLU A 101 8.40 -11.34 -1.81
N GLY A 102 8.45 -10.15 -2.41
CA GLY A 102 9.17 -9.91 -3.67
C GLY A 102 10.68 -10.13 -3.54
N GLN A 103 11.31 -9.68 -2.45
CA GLN A 103 12.74 -9.95 -2.21
C GLN A 103 13.01 -11.43 -1.94
N ASN A 104 12.14 -12.11 -1.19
CA ASN A 104 12.25 -13.54 -0.95
C ASN A 104 12.16 -14.32 -2.27
N TYR A 105 11.20 -13.98 -3.14
CA TYR A 105 11.10 -14.57 -4.48
C TYR A 105 12.37 -14.33 -5.29
N ARG A 106 12.89 -13.09 -5.34
CA ARG A 106 14.14 -12.77 -6.05
C ARG A 106 15.34 -13.55 -5.53
N ARG A 107 15.38 -13.86 -4.22
CA ARG A 107 16.50 -14.56 -3.59
C ARG A 107 16.40 -16.08 -3.71
N THR A 108 15.20 -16.62 -3.65
CA THR A 108 14.97 -18.07 -3.47
C THR A 108 14.18 -18.73 -4.60
N ASN A 109 13.64 -17.94 -5.53
CA ASN A 109 12.67 -18.35 -6.55
C ASN A 109 11.39 -19.00 -5.96
N ARG A 110 11.07 -18.70 -4.69
CA ARG A 110 9.86 -19.17 -4.01
C ARG A 110 9.02 -17.99 -3.59
N LEU A 111 7.80 -17.89 -4.12
CA LEU A 111 6.83 -16.90 -3.71
C LEU A 111 6.02 -17.48 -2.54
N VAL A 112 6.09 -16.83 -1.39
CA VAL A 112 5.39 -17.27 -0.17
C VAL A 112 4.63 -16.08 0.36
N SER A 113 3.32 -16.21 0.54
CA SER A 113 2.53 -15.18 1.22
C SER A 113 2.93 -15.09 2.68
N LEU A 114 3.36 -13.92 3.13
CA LEU A 114 3.73 -13.64 4.50
C LEU A 114 2.53 -13.15 5.32
N SER A 115 2.69 -13.18 6.65
CA SER A 115 1.62 -12.84 7.61
C SER A 115 1.67 -11.37 8.00
N GLU A 116 0.70 -10.58 7.55
CA GLU A 116 0.51 -9.22 8.04
C GLU A 116 0.10 -9.22 9.52
N GLN A 117 -0.67 -10.22 9.95
CA GLN A 117 -1.14 -10.35 11.33
C GLN A 117 0.03 -10.49 12.31
N ASN A 118 1.09 -11.20 11.92
CA ASN A 118 2.30 -11.28 12.74
C ASN A 118 2.92 -9.88 12.96
N LEU A 119 3.00 -9.04 11.92
CA LEU A 119 3.49 -7.67 12.08
C LEU A 119 2.55 -6.85 12.96
N ILE A 120 1.24 -6.94 12.73
CA ILE A 120 0.20 -6.23 13.49
C ILE A 120 0.31 -6.53 14.98
N ASP A 121 0.52 -7.80 15.36
CA ASP A 121 0.51 -8.25 16.76
C ASP A 121 1.86 -8.06 17.46
N CYS A 122 2.98 -8.18 16.73
CA CYS A 122 4.30 -8.33 17.35
C CYS A 122 5.22 -7.11 17.22
N SER A 123 4.97 -6.17 16.30
CA SER A 123 5.93 -5.09 16.01
C SER A 123 5.73 -3.82 16.86
N LYS A 124 4.93 -3.89 17.93
CA LYS A 124 4.68 -2.73 18.81
C LYS A 124 5.95 -2.16 19.44
N SER A 125 6.89 -3.03 19.82
CA SER A 125 8.20 -2.62 20.36
C SER A 125 9.08 -1.89 19.35
N TYR A 126 8.78 -1.97 18.05
CA TYR A 126 9.51 -1.33 16.96
C TYR A 126 8.87 -0.02 16.50
N GLY A 127 7.79 0.42 17.17
CA GLY A 127 7.10 1.68 16.90
C GLY A 127 5.83 1.57 16.05
N ASN A 128 5.31 0.36 15.82
CA ASN A 128 4.00 0.18 15.18
C ASN A 128 2.88 0.08 16.21
N TYR A 129 1.65 0.30 15.74
CA TYR A 129 0.46 0.37 16.58
C TYR A 129 -0.70 -0.46 16.00
N GLY A 130 -0.38 -1.58 15.35
CA GLY A 130 -1.37 -2.50 14.79
C GLY A 130 -2.31 -1.81 13.81
N CYS A 131 -3.62 -1.85 14.09
CA CYS A 131 -4.66 -1.19 13.30
C CYS A 131 -4.69 0.34 13.43
N ASP A 132 -4.05 0.91 14.45
CA ASP A 132 -3.90 2.37 14.60
C ASP A 132 -2.72 2.92 13.78
N GLY A 133 -2.02 2.03 13.08
CA GLY A 133 -1.05 2.35 12.05
C GLY A 133 0.39 2.07 12.40
N GLY A 134 1.28 2.24 11.41
CA GLY A 134 2.68 1.87 11.51
C GLY A 134 3.50 2.36 10.32
N PHE A 135 4.76 1.94 10.28
CA PHE A 135 5.75 2.32 9.28
C PHE A 135 6.52 1.10 8.79
N MET A 136 6.79 1.05 7.49
CA MET A 136 7.33 -0.17 6.85
C MET A 136 8.74 -0.52 7.30
N ASP A 137 9.55 0.47 7.70
CA ASP A 137 10.91 0.23 8.19
C ASP A 137 10.95 -0.13 9.69
N SER A 138 9.82 -0.05 10.37
CA SER A 138 9.64 -0.39 11.79
C SER A 138 9.16 -1.84 11.96
N VAL A 139 9.52 -2.76 11.05
CA VAL A 139 9.01 -4.15 11.01
C VAL A 139 10.07 -5.21 11.32
#